data_AF-A0A150A4X6-F1
#
_entry.id   AF-A0A150A4X6-F1
#
_cell.length_a   1.000
_cell.length_b   1.000
_cell.length_c   1.000
_cell.angle_alpha   90.00
_cell.angle_beta   90.00
_cell.angle_gamma   90.00
#
_symmetry.space_group_name_H-M   'P 1'
#
loop_
_entity.id
_entity.type
_entity.pdbx_description
1 polymer ?
#
loop_
_entity_poly.entity_id
_entity_poly.type
_entity_poly.pdbx_seq_one_letter_code
_entity_poly.pdbx_strand_id
1 'polypeptide(L)'
;MDESQHEILDLAQVYALDAVDDQQRLEIDTAVQNAPPHVRLEFDTAVRGVHETMAAQSASTAVEPPVHLLGRILDALPGTAAAPAPIALDEVRARKRRRLVAALSAAAAVVVLAVGGITVAQQLQSEDGQPVPAQILAADDVRTAVAPIAGGGSATVVYSKDVDAGVLVMNDVPPPESGSVYQMWLLGPSHEPVSAGIMEADDVSPSTTAVVNDIDQSTALGFSVEPPGGSTQPTGDIFATVNLT
;
A
#
# COMPACT_ATOMS: atom_id res chain seq x y z
N MET A 1 -22.22 16.56 10.34
CA MET A 1 -21.03 17.02 11.06
C MET A 1 -21.50 17.98 12.14
N ASP A 2 -21.03 17.83 13.36
CA ASP A 2 -21.27 18.78 14.46
C ASP A 2 -20.31 19.99 14.35
N GLU A 3 -20.67 21.13 14.92
CA GLU A 3 -19.87 22.38 14.86
C GLU A 3 -18.47 22.16 15.46
N SER A 4 -18.41 21.44 16.59
CA SER A 4 -17.16 21.05 17.25
C SER A 4 -16.23 20.19 16.39
N GLN A 5 -16.80 19.38 15.49
CA GLN A 5 -16.03 18.51 14.60
C GLN A 5 -15.42 19.32 13.45
N HIS A 6 -16.16 20.33 12.97
CA HIS A 6 -15.67 21.22 11.92
C HIS A 6 -14.50 22.07 12.43
N GLU A 7 -14.61 22.58 13.66
CA GLU A 7 -13.56 23.36 14.30
C GLU A 7 -12.24 22.57 14.46
N ILE A 8 -12.32 21.27 14.82
CA ILE A 8 -11.13 20.41 14.88
C ILE A 8 -10.46 20.28 13.50
N LEU A 9 -11.24 20.13 12.43
CA LEU A 9 -10.71 19.99 11.08
C LEU A 9 -10.09 21.29 10.56
N ASP A 10 -10.66 22.44 10.90
CA ASP A 10 -10.12 23.75 10.53
C ASP A 10 -8.73 24.00 11.16
N LEU A 11 -8.46 23.40 12.33
CA LEU A 11 -7.16 23.49 13.00
C LEU A 11 -6.07 22.63 12.36
N ALA A 12 -6.41 21.66 11.50
CA ALA A 12 -5.45 20.74 10.88
C ALA A 12 -4.35 21.49 10.12
N GLN A 13 -4.71 22.56 9.42
CA GLN A 13 -3.75 23.30 8.59
C GLN A 13 -2.74 24.10 9.41
N VAL A 14 -3.17 24.78 10.48
CA VAL A 14 -2.26 25.51 11.37
C VAL A 14 -1.42 24.57 12.23
N TYR A 15 -2.00 23.42 12.63
CA TYR A 15 -1.29 22.37 13.34
C TYR A 15 -0.16 21.77 12.49
N ALA A 16 -0.45 21.49 11.21
CA ALA A 16 0.48 20.92 10.24
C ALA A 16 1.65 21.86 9.88
N LEU A 17 1.39 23.17 9.83
CA LEU A 17 2.41 24.18 9.56
C LEU A 17 3.30 24.47 10.78
N ASP A 18 3.12 23.75 11.89
CA ASP A 18 3.78 24.02 13.17
C ASP A 18 3.56 25.48 13.63
N ALA A 19 2.38 26.05 13.31
CA ALA A 19 2.00 27.43 13.59
C ALA A 19 1.21 27.58 14.89
N VAL A 20 1.25 26.55 15.75
CA VAL A 20 0.59 26.48 17.06
C VAL A 20 1.63 26.39 18.16
N ASP A 21 1.34 26.95 19.32
CA ASP A 21 2.21 26.80 20.50
C ASP A 21 2.05 25.43 21.18
N ASP A 22 2.93 25.12 22.13
CA ASP A 22 2.92 23.82 22.84
C ASP A 22 1.59 23.56 23.58
N GLN A 23 0.96 24.61 24.14
CA GLN A 23 -0.30 24.45 24.87
C GLN A 23 -1.45 24.17 23.90
N GLN A 24 -1.54 24.93 22.82
CA GLN A 24 -2.52 24.74 21.75
C GLN A 24 -2.36 23.37 21.09
N ARG A 25 -1.13 22.92 20.86
CA ARG A 25 -0.84 21.59 20.32
C ARG A 25 -1.42 20.49 21.21
N LEU A 26 -1.22 20.58 22.53
CA LEU A 26 -1.78 19.63 23.49
C LEU A 26 -3.32 19.65 23.53
N GLU A 27 -3.92 20.83 23.42
CA GLU A 27 -5.37 21.00 23.36
C GLU A 27 -5.94 20.34 22.08
N ILE A 28 -5.31 20.57 20.93
CA ILE A 28 -5.69 19.96 19.65
C ILE A 28 -5.51 18.44 19.71
N ASP A 29 -4.38 17.94 20.19
CA ASP A 29 -4.11 16.51 20.31
C ASP A 29 -5.17 15.83 21.19
N THR A 30 -5.56 16.47 22.29
CA THR A 30 -6.61 15.98 23.19
C THR A 30 -7.97 16.00 22.50
N ALA A 31 -8.30 17.07 21.77
CA ALA A 31 -9.57 17.18 21.05
C ALA A 31 -9.68 16.11 19.96
N VAL A 32 -8.63 15.90 19.16
CA VAL A 32 -8.57 14.86 18.13
C VAL A 32 -8.70 13.47 18.75
N GLN A 33 -8.00 13.16 19.84
CA GLN A 33 -8.11 11.85 20.51
C GLN A 33 -9.53 11.53 20.99
N ASN A 34 -10.28 12.54 21.44
CA ASN A 34 -11.65 12.40 21.90
C ASN A 34 -12.69 12.45 20.77
N ALA A 35 -12.30 12.84 19.55
CA ALA A 35 -13.20 12.96 18.42
C ALA A 35 -13.63 11.58 17.86
N PRO A 36 -14.78 11.51 17.15
CA PRO A 36 -15.19 10.31 16.45
C PRO A 36 -14.14 9.83 15.44
N PRO A 37 -14.05 8.51 15.16
CA PRO A 37 -13.01 7.96 14.29
C PRO A 37 -12.88 8.60 12.90
N HIS A 38 -14.01 9.01 12.30
CA HIS A 38 -14.00 9.64 10.98
C HIS A 38 -13.33 11.03 11.00
N VAL A 39 -13.55 11.82 12.06
CA VAL A 39 -12.93 13.15 12.21
C VAL A 39 -11.43 13.02 12.41
N ARG A 40 -10.97 12.04 13.19
CA ARG A 40 -9.53 11.79 13.37
C ARG A 40 -8.85 11.44 12.07
N LEU A 41 -9.45 10.52 11.31
CA LEU A 41 -8.92 10.10 10.01
C LEU A 41 -8.83 11.27 9.03
N GLU A 42 -9.86 12.12 9.00
CA GLU A 42 -9.90 13.30 8.14
C GLU A 42 -8.86 14.35 8.57
N PHE A 43 -8.72 14.61 9.87
CA PHE A 43 -7.67 15.47 10.43
C PHE A 43 -6.26 14.97 10.07
N ASP A 44 -5.98 13.68 10.31
CA ASP A 44 -4.69 13.06 9.98
C ASP A 44 -4.38 13.13 8.48
N THR A 45 -5.41 12.97 7.64
CA THR A 45 -5.29 13.09 6.18
C THR A 45 -4.95 14.52 5.76
N ALA A 46 -5.63 15.51 6.33
CA ALA A 46 -5.36 16.91 6.06
C ALA A 46 -3.95 17.32 6.50
N VAL A 47 -3.52 16.91 7.71
CA VAL A 47 -2.17 17.17 8.22
C VAL A 47 -1.12 16.55 7.29
N ARG A 48 -1.30 15.28 6.92
CA ARG A 48 -0.39 14.59 6.00
C ARG A 48 -0.27 15.30 4.65
N GLY A 49 -1.37 15.71 4.04
CA GLY A 49 -1.35 16.40 2.74
C GLY A 49 -0.58 17.73 2.79
N VAL A 50 -0.70 18.49 3.89
CA VAL A 50 0.09 19.71 4.11
C VAL A 50 1.58 19.38 4.25
N HIS A 51 1.93 18.37 5.05
CA HIS A 51 3.33 17.95 5.23
C HIS A 51 3.96 17.47 3.92
N GLU A 52 3.24 16.71 3.10
CA GLU A 52 3.71 16.25 1.78
C GLU A 52 3.98 17.44 0.85
N THR A 53 3.09 18.43 0.83
CA THR A 53 3.28 19.65 0.04
C THR A 53 4.50 20.44 0.51
N MET A 54 4.67 20.61 1.83
CA MET A 54 5.84 21.26 2.41
C MET A 54 7.13 20.49 2.10
N ALA A 55 7.11 19.16 2.19
CA ALA A 55 8.25 18.31 1.89
C ALA A 55 8.67 18.48 0.42
N ALA A 56 7.73 18.41 -0.51
CA ALA A 56 7.98 18.64 -1.93
C ALA A 56 8.60 20.03 -2.20
N GLN A 57 8.11 21.07 -1.52
CA GLN A 57 8.65 22.42 -1.66
C GLN A 57 10.04 22.56 -1.01
N SER A 58 10.28 21.91 0.13
CA SER A 58 11.53 21.98 0.89
C SER A 58 12.73 21.39 0.15
N ALA A 59 12.50 20.45 -0.77
CA ALA A 59 13.54 19.86 -1.62
C ALA A 59 14.33 20.92 -2.41
N SER A 60 13.67 22.03 -2.78
CA SER A 60 14.31 23.15 -3.50
C SER A 60 15.34 23.91 -2.67
N THR A 61 15.27 23.80 -1.34
CA THR A 61 16.12 24.50 -0.37
C THR A 61 16.93 23.54 0.49
N ALA A 62 17.02 22.26 0.09
CA ALA A 62 17.72 21.24 0.85
C ALA A 62 19.23 21.56 0.96
N VAL A 63 19.80 21.32 2.14
CA VAL A 63 21.23 21.46 2.42
C VAL A 63 21.77 20.10 2.85
N GLU A 64 22.93 19.72 2.32
CA GLU A 64 23.58 18.46 2.66
C GLU A 64 23.82 18.35 4.17
N PRO A 65 23.28 17.33 4.85
CA PRO A 65 23.50 17.14 6.28
C PRO A 65 24.96 16.75 6.57
N PRO A 66 25.49 17.03 7.78
CA PRO A 66 26.82 16.56 8.16
C PRO A 66 26.93 15.04 8.10
N VAL A 67 28.03 14.51 7.56
CA VAL A 67 28.25 13.06 7.31
C VAL A 67 28.15 12.16 8.55
N HIS A 68 28.22 12.73 9.76
CA HIS A 68 28.12 12.01 11.03
C HIS A 68 26.69 12.02 11.62
N LEU A 69 25.74 12.74 11.01
CA LEU A 69 24.38 12.88 11.52
C LEU A 69 23.64 11.54 11.51
N LEU A 70 23.74 10.78 10.42
CA LEU A 70 23.11 9.47 10.31
C LEU A 70 23.60 8.51 11.40
N GLY A 71 24.92 8.43 11.60
CA GLY A 71 25.51 7.59 12.66
C GLY A 71 25.01 7.97 14.05
N ARG A 72 24.94 9.27 14.35
CA ARG A 72 24.39 9.76 15.62
C ARG A 72 22.91 9.42 15.83
N ILE A 73 22.10 9.45 14.77
CA ILE A 73 20.69 9.07 14.85
C ILE A 73 20.57 7.59 15.15
N LEU A 74 21.33 6.74 14.43
CA LEU A 74 21.33 5.29 14.65
C LEU A 74 21.79 4.91 16.06
N ASP A 75 22.82 5.59 16.58
CA ASP A 75 23.30 5.39 17.96
C ASP A 75 22.29 5.85 19.03
N ALA A 76 21.44 6.82 18.70
CA ALA A 76 20.43 7.38 19.61
C ALA A 76 19.11 6.59 19.62
N LEU A 77 18.89 5.69 18.66
CA LEU A 77 17.73 4.81 18.69
C LEU A 77 17.84 3.89 19.90
N PRO A 78 16.79 3.75 20.72
CA PRO A 78 16.80 2.78 21.82
C PRO A 78 17.08 1.41 21.21
N GLY A 79 18.16 0.76 21.65
CA GLY A 79 18.48 -0.61 21.25
C GLY A 79 17.21 -1.44 21.40
N THR A 80 16.74 -2.04 20.31
CA THR A 80 15.43 -2.65 20.15
C THR A 80 15.15 -3.58 21.33
N ALA A 81 14.51 -3.04 22.37
CA ALA A 81 14.16 -3.80 23.55
C ALA A 81 13.15 -4.83 23.08
N ALA A 82 13.62 -6.09 23.03
CA ALA A 82 12.89 -7.32 22.77
C ALA A 82 11.61 -7.15 21.93
N ALA A 83 11.68 -7.59 20.67
CA ALA A 83 10.50 -7.79 19.84
C ALA A 83 9.34 -8.33 20.71
N PRO A 84 8.16 -7.67 20.73
CA PRO A 84 7.04 -8.15 21.52
C PRO A 84 6.78 -9.60 21.14
N ALA A 85 6.60 -10.45 22.16
CA ALA A 85 6.34 -11.87 21.94
C ALA A 85 5.21 -12.03 20.90
N PRO A 86 5.38 -12.90 19.89
CA PRO A 86 4.41 -13.02 18.82
C PRO A 86 3.03 -13.32 19.42
N ILE A 87 2.06 -12.45 19.14
CA ILE A 87 0.66 -12.68 19.51
C ILE A 87 0.25 -13.97 18.81
N ALA A 88 -0.13 -14.99 19.58
CA ALA A 88 -0.55 -16.28 19.05
C ALA A 88 -1.91 -16.13 18.32
N LEU A 89 -1.86 -15.69 17.06
CA LEU A 89 -3.01 -15.55 16.17
C LEU A 89 -3.71 -16.89 15.89
N ASP A 90 -3.04 -18.00 16.17
CA ASP A 90 -3.56 -19.36 16.02
C ASP A 90 -4.74 -19.63 16.96
N GLU A 91 -4.73 -19.11 18.18
CA GLU A 91 -5.84 -19.30 19.11
C GLU A 91 -7.11 -18.56 18.66
N VAL A 92 -6.94 -17.38 18.08
CA VAL A 92 -8.04 -16.55 17.54
C VAL A 92 -8.62 -17.21 16.28
N ARG A 93 -7.75 -17.70 15.38
CA ARG A 93 -8.15 -18.43 14.16
C ARG A 93 -8.83 -19.76 14.47
N ALA A 94 -8.37 -20.50 15.48
CA ALA A 94 -8.99 -21.76 15.91
C ALA A 94 -10.40 -21.56 16.50
N ARG A 95 -10.61 -20.50 17.31
CA ARG A 95 -11.94 -20.15 17.84
C ARG A 95 -12.89 -19.71 16.74
N LYS A 96 -12.41 -18.96 15.75
CA LYS A 96 -13.22 -18.50 14.60
C LYS A 96 -13.60 -19.67 13.68
N ARG A 97 -12.66 -20.59 13.39
CA ARG A 97 -12.93 -21.83 12.63
C ARG A 97 -13.96 -22.73 13.31
N ARG A 98 -13.88 -22.94 14.64
CA ARG A 98 -14.88 -23.77 15.36
C ARG A 98 -16.30 -23.21 15.30
N ARG A 99 -16.45 -21.87 15.35
CA ARG A 99 -17.76 -21.22 15.21
C ARG A 99 -18.32 -21.29 13.79
N LEU A 100 -17.45 -21.24 12.78
CA LEU A 100 -17.84 -21.38 11.37
C LEU A 100 -18.20 -22.84 11.00
N VAL A 101 -17.49 -23.83 11.54
CA VAL A 101 -17.78 -25.26 11.30
C VAL A 101 -19.08 -25.69 11.99
N ALA A 102 -19.41 -25.11 13.14
CA ALA A 102 -20.70 -25.36 13.80
C ALA A 102 -21.91 -24.73 13.06
N ALA A 103 -21.68 -23.77 12.15
CA ALA A 103 -22.73 -23.07 11.41
C ALA A 103 -23.03 -23.67 10.02
N LEU A 104 -22.24 -24.64 9.54
CA LEU A 104 -22.31 -25.15 8.16
C LEU A 104 -22.89 -26.58 8.03
N SER A 105 -23.54 -27.12 9.06
CA SER A 105 -24.24 -28.41 8.97
C SER A 105 -25.69 -28.29 8.48
N ALA A 106 -26.00 -27.36 7.57
CA ALA A 106 -27.28 -27.29 6.88
C ALA A 106 -27.16 -26.53 5.55
N ALA A 107 -26.86 -27.26 4.47
CA ALA A 107 -27.26 -27.02 3.07
C ALA A 107 -26.17 -27.47 2.09
N ALA A 108 -26.61 -28.19 1.06
CA ALA A 108 -25.82 -28.97 0.14
C ALA A 108 -25.00 -28.15 -0.88
N ALA A 109 -23.81 -28.69 -1.18
CA ALA A 109 -23.16 -28.76 -2.49
C ALA A 109 -23.14 -27.52 -3.40
N VAL A 110 -22.03 -26.77 -3.33
CA VAL A 110 -21.25 -26.37 -4.53
C VAL A 110 -19.78 -26.43 -4.12
N VAL A 111 -19.02 -27.31 -4.77
CA VAL A 111 -17.55 -27.36 -4.66
C VAL A 111 -17.01 -26.16 -5.44
N VAL A 112 -16.74 -25.06 -4.73
CA VAL A 112 -15.91 -23.98 -5.24
C VAL A 112 -14.47 -24.34 -4.91
N LEU A 113 -13.74 -24.78 -5.94
CA LEU A 113 -12.30 -25.00 -5.88
C LEU A 113 -11.62 -23.65 -5.58
N ALA A 114 -11.27 -23.48 -4.31
CA ALA A 114 -10.44 -22.40 -3.82
C ALA A 114 -8.98 -22.70 -4.19
N VAL A 115 -8.43 -22.04 -5.22
CA VAL A 115 -6.99 -21.90 -5.43
C VAL A 115 -6.73 -20.61 -6.21
N GLY A 116 -6.00 -19.65 -5.60
CA GLY A 116 -5.32 -18.58 -6.36
C GLY A 116 -5.57 -17.12 -5.99
N GLY A 117 -6.21 -16.80 -4.86
CA GLY A 117 -6.30 -15.40 -4.40
C GLY A 117 -5.04 -14.98 -3.64
N ILE A 118 -4.00 -14.51 -4.33
CA ILE A 118 -2.91 -13.77 -3.69
C ILE A 118 -3.48 -12.39 -3.36
N THR A 119 -3.92 -12.24 -2.11
CA THR A 119 -4.23 -10.92 -1.55
C THR A 119 -2.92 -10.12 -1.49
N VAL A 120 -2.94 -8.88 -1.98
CA VAL A 120 -1.80 -7.96 -2.11
C VAL A 120 -1.11 -7.62 -0.77
N ALA A 121 -1.55 -8.20 0.35
CA ALA A 121 -1.16 -7.78 1.69
C ALA A 121 0.00 -8.54 2.37
N GLN A 122 0.65 -9.56 1.77
CA GLN A 122 1.52 -10.46 2.58
C GLN A 122 2.92 -10.85 2.07
N GLN A 123 3.49 -10.19 1.06
CA GLN A 123 4.88 -10.49 0.64
C GLN A 123 5.80 -9.28 0.78
N LEU A 124 6.08 -8.90 2.03
CA LEU A 124 7.04 -7.84 2.38
C LEU A 124 8.37 -8.38 2.92
N GLN A 125 8.58 -9.70 2.96
CA GLN A 125 9.74 -10.33 3.57
C GLN A 125 10.42 -11.28 2.59
N SER A 126 11.71 -11.02 2.29
CA SER A 126 12.59 -11.94 1.57
C SER A 126 13.22 -12.96 2.52
N GLU A 127 13.78 -14.05 1.96
CA GLU A 127 14.48 -15.10 2.71
C GLU A 127 15.66 -14.59 3.55
N ASP A 128 16.29 -13.48 3.14
CA ASP A 128 17.43 -12.85 3.85
C ASP A 128 17.02 -11.89 4.98
N GLY A 129 15.73 -11.76 5.28
CA GLY A 129 15.22 -10.94 6.39
C GLY A 129 15.21 -9.43 6.13
N GLN A 130 15.67 -8.96 4.97
CA GLN A 130 15.46 -7.58 4.50
C GLN A 130 14.13 -7.47 3.73
N PRO A 131 13.37 -6.36 3.87
CA PRO A 131 12.18 -6.13 3.06
C PRO A 131 12.55 -5.99 1.57
N VAL A 132 11.79 -6.65 0.67
CA VAL A 132 11.98 -6.56 -0.79
C VAL A 132 12.10 -5.10 -1.29
N PRO A 133 11.27 -4.14 -0.84
CA PRO A 133 11.39 -2.74 -1.28
C PRO A 133 12.75 -2.12 -0.97
N ALA A 134 13.36 -2.45 0.17
CA ALA A 134 14.67 -1.92 0.55
C ALA A 134 15.79 -2.46 -0.35
N GLN A 135 15.66 -3.71 -0.80
CA GLN A 135 16.61 -4.34 -1.71
C GLN A 135 16.54 -3.72 -3.12
N ILE A 136 15.33 -3.51 -3.64
CA ILE A 136 15.12 -2.83 -4.92
C ILE A 136 15.75 -1.44 -4.91
N LEU A 137 15.51 -0.65 -3.85
CA LEU A 137 16.05 0.70 -3.72
C LEU A 137 17.57 0.75 -3.57
N ALA A 138 18.18 -0.34 -3.08
CA ALA A 138 19.63 -0.47 -2.92
C ALA A 138 20.32 -1.08 -4.15
N ALA A 139 19.57 -1.54 -5.16
CA ALA A 139 20.11 -2.18 -6.35
C ALA A 139 20.72 -1.17 -7.32
N ASP A 140 21.82 -1.56 -7.98
CA ASP A 140 22.53 -0.71 -8.96
C ASP A 140 21.70 -0.48 -10.24
N ASP A 141 20.78 -1.39 -10.56
CA ASP A 141 19.94 -1.37 -11.76
C ASP A 141 18.51 -0.87 -11.48
N VAL A 142 18.28 -0.21 -10.34
CA VAL A 142 16.96 0.32 -9.97
C VAL A 142 16.44 1.29 -11.03
N ARG A 143 15.21 1.05 -11.48
CA ARG A 143 14.50 1.87 -12.46
C ARG A 143 13.11 2.24 -11.96
N THR A 144 12.60 3.36 -12.46
CA THR A 144 11.22 3.79 -12.22
C THR A 144 10.51 3.97 -13.55
N ALA A 145 9.35 3.34 -13.68
CA ALA A 145 8.46 3.49 -14.82
C ALA A 145 7.10 4.00 -14.35
N VAL A 146 6.49 4.86 -15.15
CA VAL A 146 5.18 5.46 -14.84
C VAL A 146 4.30 5.35 -16.06
N ALA A 147 3.03 4.98 -15.85
CA ALA A 147 2.00 5.02 -16.88
C ALA A 147 0.71 5.69 -16.35
N PRO A 148 0.06 6.54 -17.15
CA PRO A 148 -1.28 7.02 -16.84
C PRO A 148 -2.29 5.89 -16.99
N ILE A 149 -3.35 5.89 -16.17
CA ILE A 149 -4.45 4.93 -16.28
C ILE A 149 -5.67 5.58 -16.93
N ALA A 150 -6.26 4.89 -17.91
CA ALA A 150 -7.48 5.33 -18.55
C ALA A 150 -8.63 5.37 -17.53
N GLY A 151 -9.24 6.53 -17.34
CA GLY A 151 -10.29 6.76 -16.34
C GLY A 151 -9.83 7.57 -15.12
N GLY A 152 -8.51 7.73 -14.91
CA GLY A 152 -7.94 8.56 -13.84
C GLY A 152 -6.77 7.90 -13.14
N GLY A 153 -5.90 8.73 -12.54
CA GLY A 153 -4.77 8.26 -11.75
C GLY A 153 -3.54 7.83 -12.55
N SER A 154 -2.58 7.23 -11.86
CA SER A 154 -1.33 6.73 -12.44
C SER A 154 -0.83 5.47 -11.74
N ALA A 155 -0.11 4.63 -12.48
CA ALA A 155 0.64 3.50 -11.97
C ALA A 155 2.15 3.82 -12.07
N THR A 156 2.84 3.75 -10.94
CA THR A 156 4.30 3.89 -10.83
C THR A 156 4.88 2.56 -10.39
N VAL A 157 5.88 2.05 -11.10
CA VAL A 157 6.61 0.84 -10.72
C VAL A 157 8.06 1.20 -10.50
N VAL A 158 8.57 0.98 -9.29
CA VAL A 158 10.01 1.03 -8.98
C VAL A 158 10.53 -0.40 -8.94
N TYR A 159 11.48 -0.76 -9.79
CA TYR A 159 11.88 -2.15 -9.98
C TYR A 159 13.37 -2.33 -10.23
N SER A 160 13.85 -3.55 -9.98
CA SER A 160 15.19 -4.01 -10.31
C SER A 160 15.08 -5.40 -10.95
N LYS A 161 15.73 -5.57 -12.10
CA LYS A 161 15.77 -6.85 -12.82
C LYS A 161 16.73 -7.82 -12.14
N ASP A 162 17.79 -7.31 -11.53
CA ASP A 162 18.77 -8.10 -10.78
C ASP A 162 18.18 -8.66 -9.47
N VAL A 163 17.33 -7.88 -8.78
CA VAL A 163 16.56 -8.33 -7.60
C VAL A 163 15.32 -9.15 -7.98
N ASP A 164 14.96 -9.13 -9.26
CA ASP A 164 13.77 -9.81 -9.79
C ASP A 164 12.46 -9.39 -9.11
N ALA A 165 12.34 -8.10 -8.80
CA ALA A 165 11.16 -7.57 -8.14
C ALA A 165 10.89 -6.09 -8.44
N GLY A 166 9.63 -5.68 -8.24
CA GLY A 166 9.16 -4.31 -8.35
C GLY A 166 8.14 -3.96 -7.27
N VAL A 167 8.07 -2.69 -6.93
CA VAL A 167 7.02 -2.10 -6.09
C VAL A 167 6.12 -1.26 -6.98
N LEU A 168 4.86 -1.66 -7.09
CA LEU A 168 3.81 -0.89 -7.73
C LEU A 168 3.18 0.07 -6.72
N VAL A 169 3.01 1.31 -7.13
CA VAL A 169 2.19 2.32 -6.45
C VAL A 169 1.15 2.83 -7.45
N MET A 170 -0.13 2.73 -7.09
CA MET A 170 -1.23 3.30 -7.86
C MET A 170 -1.85 4.45 -7.07
N ASN A 171 -1.99 5.61 -7.71
CA ASN A 171 -2.54 6.82 -7.09
C ASN A 171 -3.77 7.31 -7.85
N ASP A 172 -4.84 7.66 -7.13
CA ASP A 172 -6.08 8.24 -7.66
C ASP A 172 -6.73 7.41 -8.78
N VAL A 173 -6.56 6.08 -8.73
CA VAL A 173 -7.15 5.17 -9.70
C VAL A 173 -8.58 4.86 -9.28
N PRO A 174 -9.60 5.08 -10.15
CA PRO A 174 -10.97 4.75 -9.82
C PRO A 174 -11.12 3.27 -9.43
N PRO A 175 -11.99 2.92 -8.46
CA PRO A 175 -12.22 1.53 -8.12
C PRO A 175 -12.90 0.77 -9.27
N PRO A 176 -12.67 -0.56 -9.39
CA PRO A 176 -13.39 -1.40 -10.32
C PRO A 176 -14.91 -1.35 -10.07
N GLU A 177 -15.70 -1.61 -11.11
CA GLU A 177 -17.16 -1.69 -10.98
C GLU A 177 -17.57 -2.81 -10.01
N SER A 178 -18.73 -2.65 -9.38
CA SER A 178 -19.24 -3.64 -8.42
C SER A 178 -19.35 -5.03 -9.08
N GLY A 179 -18.71 -6.02 -8.46
CA GLY A 179 -18.65 -7.38 -9.01
C GLY A 179 -17.50 -7.60 -9.99
N SER A 180 -16.50 -6.71 -10.05
CA SER A 180 -15.26 -6.90 -10.78
C SER A 180 -14.04 -6.57 -9.92
N VAL A 181 -12.87 -7.03 -10.34
CA VAL A 181 -11.57 -6.73 -9.73
C VAL A 181 -10.61 -6.23 -10.80
N TYR A 182 -9.58 -5.50 -10.40
CA TYR A 182 -8.43 -5.30 -11.28
C TYR A 182 -7.44 -6.43 -11.09
N GLN A 183 -6.83 -6.87 -12.18
CA GLN A 183 -5.78 -7.87 -12.14
C GLN A 183 -4.55 -7.38 -12.89
N MET A 184 -3.40 -7.62 -12.29
CA MET A 184 -2.09 -7.27 -12.83
C MET A 184 -1.50 -8.46 -13.57
N TRP A 185 -0.79 -8.18 -14.65
CA TRP A 185 -0.21 -9.19 -15.52
C TRP A 185 1.22 -8.86 -15.88
N LEU A 186 2.11 -9.82 -15.67
CA LEU A 186 3.46 -9.81 -16.19
C LEU A 186 3.43 -10.20 -17.67
N LEU A 187 3.86 -9.27 -18.53
CA LEU A 187 3.82 -9.39 -19.98
C LEU A 187 5.25 -9.46 -20.53
N GLY A 188 5.54 -10.48 -21.33
CA GLY A 188 6.84 -10.65 -21.97
C GLY A 188 6.73 -11.42 -23.28
N PRO A 189 7.73 -11.32 -24.18
CA PRO A 189 7.73 -12.07 -25.44
C PRO A 189 8.03 -13.57 -25.26
N SER A 190 8.55 -13.96 -24.10
CA SER A 190 9.03 -15.32 -23.79
C SER A 190 8.00 -16.20 -23.07
N HIS A 191 6.88 -15.63 -22.61
CA HIS A 191 5.84 -16.33 -21.86
C HIS A 191 4.45 -15.75 -22.12
N GLU A 192 3.41 -16.54 -21.85
CA GLU A 192 2.04 -16.02 -21.79
C GLU A 192 1.88 -15.06 -20.60
N PRO A 193 0.88 -14.13 -20.62
CA PRO A 193 0.61 -13.25 -19.49
C PRO A 193 0.46 -14.03 -18.17
N VAL A 194 1.29 -13.69 -17.17
CA VAL A 194 1.26 -14.32 -15.83
C VAL A 194 0.60 -13.40 -14.83
N SER A 195 -0.32 -13.91 -14.02
CA SER A 195 -0.98 -13.12 -12.97
C SER A 195 0.02 -12.65 -11.92
N ALA A 196 0.10 -11.33 -11.71
CA ALA A 196 0.93 -10.67 -10.70
C ALA A 196 0.14 -10.27 -9.44
N GLY A 197 -1.17 -10.47 -9.43
CA GLY A 197 -2.02 -10.17 -8.27
C GLY A 197 -3.37 -9.58 -8.67
N ILE A 198 -4.32 -9.65 -7.73
CA ILE A 198 -5.68 -9.08 -7.86
C ILE A 198 -5.85 -7.92 -6.88
N MET A 199 -6.63 -6.92 -7.27
CA MET A 199 -6.95 -5.74 -6.47
C MET A 199 -8.47 -5.56 -6.45
N GLU A 200 -9.06 -5.67 -5.27
CA GLU A 200 -10.48 -5.40 -5.02
C GLU A 200 -10.72 -3.90 -4.85
N ALA A 201 -11.99 -3.47 -4.81
CA ALA A 201 -12.34 -2.06 -4.71
C ALA A 201 -11.76 -1.35 -3.46
N ASP A 202 -11.63 -2.08 -2.35
CA ASP A 202 -11.04 -1.55 -1.11
C ASP A 202 -9.50 -1.48 -1.18
N ASP A 203 -8.85 -2.19 -2.10
CA ASP A 203 -7.39 -2.22 -2.25
C ASP A 203 -6.86 -1.04 -3.08
N VAL A 204 -7.73 -0.32 -3.80
CA VAL A 204 -7.38 0.76 -4.75
C VAL A 204 -7.57 2.18 -4.23
N SER A 205 -8.16 2.36 -3.05
CA SER A 205 -8.44 3.68 -2.50
C SER A 205 -7.77 3.91 -1.14
N PRO A 206 -7.11 5.06 -0.90
CA PRO A 206 -6.78 6.14 -1.85
C PRO A 206 -5.52 5.86 -2.69
N SER A 207 -4.77 4.81 -2.34
CA SER A 207 -3.55 4.40 -3.03
C SER A 207 -3.28 2.92 -2.78
N THR A 208 -2.88 2.18 -3.82
CA THR A 208 -2.42 0.78 -3.68
C THR A 208 -0.91 0.73 -3.62
N THR A 209 -0.36 -0.16 -2.80
CA THR A 209 1.06 -0.57 -2.90
C THR A 209 1.14 -2.09 -2.95
N ALA A 210 1.85 -2.62 -3.95
CA ALA A 210 2.04 -4.06 -4.13
C ALA A 210 3.49 -4.38 -4.47
N VAL A 211 4.00 -5.49 -3.95
CA VAL A 211 5.27 -6.07 -4.42
C VAL A 211 4.93 -7.07 -5.53
N VAL A 212 5.63 -6.94 -6.66
CA VAL A 212 5.55 -7.84 -7.82
C VAL A 212 6.90 -8.53 -7.93
N ASN A 213 6.92 -9.85 -7.86
CA ASN A 213 8.13 -10.66 -8.03
C ASN A 213 8.17 -11.28 -9.43
N ASP A 214 9.26 -11.96 -9.78
CA ASP A 214 9.43 -12.73 -11.02
C ASP A 214 9.28 -11.85 -12.28
N ILE A 215 9.82 -10.63 -12.22
CA ILE A 215 9.73 -9.64 -13.29
C ILE A 215 10.84 -9.76 -14.34
N ASP A 216 11.89 -10.55 -14.10
CA ASP A 216 13.12 -10.64 -14.89
C ASP A 216 12.83 -10.86 -16.39
N GLN A 217 11.95 -11.80 -16.72
CA GLN A 217 11.54 -12.14 -18.09
C GLN A 217 10.46 -11.24 -18.68
N SER A 218 9.87 -10.34 -17.88
CA SER A 218 8.74 -9.51 -18.27
C SER A 218 9.16 -8.14 -18.80
N THR A 219 8.64 -7.72 -19.93
CA THR A 219 8.92 -6.40 -20.51
C THR A 219 7.90 -5.34 -20.10
N ALA A 220 6.77 -5.74 -19.51
CA ALA A 220 5.74 -4.81 -19.06
C ALA A 220 4.85 -5.40 -17.96
N LEU A 221 4.22 -4.52 -17.18
CA LEU A 221 3.13 -4.82 -16.26
C LEU A 221 1.82 -4.28 -16.86
N GLY A 222 0.87 -5.17 -17.15
CA GLY A 222 -0.45 -4.83 -17.69
C GLY A 222 -1.55 -4.89 -16.63
N PHE A 223 -2.65 -4.18 -16.87
CA PHE A 223 -3.82 -4.15 -15.99
C PHE A 223 -5.09 -4.43 -16.80
N SER A 224 -5.93 -5.35 -16.31
CA SER A 224 -7.25 -5.66 -16.90
C SER A 224 -8.35 -5.69 -15.84
N VAL A 225 -9.60 -5.61 -16.30
CA VAL A 225 -10.79 -5.81 -15.46
C VAL A 225 -11.20 -7.27 -15.55
N GLU A 226 -11.30 -7.94 -14.41
CA GLU A 226 -11.54 -9.37 -14.33
C GLU A 226 -12.72 -9.70 -13.41
N PRO A 227 -13.33 -10.90 -13.55
CA PRO A 227 -14.36 -11.37 -12.64
C PRO A 227 -13.85 -11.52 -11.19
N PRO A 228 -14.74 -11.60 -10.19
CA PRO A 228 -14.35 -11.79 -8.80
C PRO A 228 -13.47 -13.04 -8.62
N GLY A 229 -12.34 -12.88 -7.95
CA GLY A 229 -11.33 -13.93 -7.78
C GLY A 229 -10.26 -13.97 -8.87
N GLY A 230 -10.37 -13.13 -9.91
CA GLY A 230 -9.44 -13.03 -11.02
C GLY A 230 -9.59 -14.15 -12.05
N SER A 231 -8.66 -14.17 -13.00
CA SER A 231 -8.61 -15.08 -14.13
C SER A 231 -7.23 -15.74 -14.24
N THR A 232 -7.15 -16.88 -14.95
CA THR A 232 -5.88 -17.54 -15.29
C THR A 232 -5.18 -16.92 -16.50
N GLN A 233 -5.92 -16.16 -17.30
CA GLN A 233 -5.48 -15.42 -18.48
C GLN A 233 -6.31 -14.13 -18.54
N PRO A 234 -5.81 -13.01 -19.08
CA PRO A 234 -6.63 -11.81 -19.24
C PRO A 234 -7.92 -12.14 -20.01
N THR A 235 -9.07 -11.86 -19.41
CA THR A 235 -10.37 -12.00 -20.08
C THR A 235 -10.91 -10.65 -20.55
N GLY A 236 -10.52 -9.58 -19.87
CA GLY A 236 -10.78 -8.20 -20.27
C GLY A 236 -9.67 -7.60 -21.14
N ASP A 237 -9.97 -6.45 -21.74
CA ASP A 237 -8.96 -5.65 -22.43
C ASP A 237 -7.93 -5.12 -21.42
N ILE A 238 -6.66 -5.13 -21.83
CA ILE A 238 -5.59 -4.49 -21.05
C ILE A 238 -5.73 -2.98 -21.21
N PHE A 239 -6.23 -2.30 -20.18
CA PHE A 239 -6.55 -0.87 -20.21
C PHE A 239 -5.35 0.02 -19.85
N ALA A 240 -4.31 -0.54 -19.24
CA ALA A 240 -3.07 0.18 -18.92
C ALA A 240 -1.87 -0.78 -18.96
N THR A 241 -0.69 -0.23 -19.32
CA THR A 241 0.57 -0.96 -19.39
C THR A 241 1.72 -0.08 -18.94
N VAL A 242 2.56 -0.57 -18.02
CA VAL A 242 3.80 0.06 -17.56
C VAL A 242 4.98 -0.73 -18.12
N ASN A 243 5.89 -0.08 -18.85
CA ASN A 243 7.04 -0.76 -19.44
C ASN A 243 8.17 -0.99 -18.42
N LEU A 244 8.76 -2.19 -18.43
CA LEU A 244 9.84 -2.66 -17.55
C LEU A 244 11.14 -2.88 -18.35
N THR A 245 11.66 -1.81 -18.95
CA THR A 245 12.82 -1.81 -19.87
C THR A 245 14.11 -1.33 -19.24
#